data_AF-A0A815SWV1-F1
#
_entry.id   AF-A0A815SWV1-F1
#
_cell.length_a   1.000
_cell.length_b   1.000
_cell.length_c   1.000
_cell.angle_alpha   90.00
_cell.angle_beta   90.00
_cell.angle_gamma   90.00
#
_symmetry.space_group_name_H-M   'P 1'
#
loop_
_entity.id
_entity.type
_entity.pdbx_description
1 polymer ?
#
loop_
_entity_poly.entity_id
_entity_poly.type
_entity_poly.pdbx_seq_one_letter_code
_entity_poly.pdbx_strand_id
1 'polypeptide(L)'
;MGEIRGNQPENGRMKYNTSTRRLPGFEYNSSGTIIITYSFPNGIQNESHPNPGKPYYGTNREAFLPDNSDGRHVLKLLEKAFQLRQIFTVGQSRTTGYDNIVTWNDIHHKTNIHGGMENFGYPDPTYLNRVQEELAAKGIM
;
A
#
# COMPACT_ATOMS: atom_id res chain seq x y z
N MET A 1 -4.86 -7.46 23.44
CA MET A 1 -3.46 -7.30 22.99
C MET A 1 -3.40 -5.99 22.22
N GLY A 2 -2.45 -5.11 22.53
CA GLY A 2 -2.40 -3.77 21.94
C GLY A 2 -2.14 -3.82 20.44
N GLU A 3 -2.73 -2.88 19.70
CA GLU A 3 -2.51 -2.75 18.25
C GLU A 3 -1.02 -2.49 17.99
N ILE A 4 -0.39 -3.33 17.17
CA ILE A 4 1.02 -3.16 16.79
C ILE A 4 1.09 -1.96 15.86
N ARG A 5 1.82 -0.91 16.27
CA ARG A 5 2.04 0.29 15.45
C ARG A 5 3.38 0.16 14.73
N GLY A 6 3.40 0.38 13.43
CA GLY A 6 4.62 0.40 12.63
C GLY A 6 5.35 1.75 12.67
N ASN A 7 6.39 1.88 11.85
CA ASN A 7 7.27 3.04 11.81
C ASN A 7 7.09 3.92 10.56
N GLN A 8 6.09 3.68 9.69
CA GLN A 8 5.75 4.57 8.56
C GLN A 8 5.85 6.07 8.94
N PRO A 9 6.43 6.97 8.14
CA PRO A 9 6.50 8.38 8.51
C PRO A 9 5.12 9.03 8.73
N GLU A 10 4.99 9.85 9.78
CA GLU A 10 3.69 10.42 10.20
C GLU A 10 3.20 11.54 9.28
N ASN A 11 4.09 12.13 8.49
CA ASN A 11 3.75 13.16 7.50
C ASN A 11 3.18 12.60 6.18
N GLY A 12 2.96 11.28 6.12
CA GLY A 12 2.32 10.61 5.00
C GLY A 12 0.83 10.93 4.89
N ARG A 13 0.31 10.88 3.66
CA ARG A 13 -1.12 11.03 3.36
C ARG A 13 -1.59 9.86 2.50
N MET A 14 -2.74 9.30 2.86
CA MET A 14 -3.50 8.35 2.05
C MET A 14 -4.80 9.01 1.61
N LYS A 15 -5.13 8.89 0.33
CA LYS A 15 -6.41 9.29 -0.25
C LYS A 15 -6.86 8.22 -1.23
N TYR A 16 -8.14 8.19 -1.57
CA TYR A 16 -8.62 7.41 -2.69
C TYR A 16 -9.66 8.18 -3.51
N ASN A 17 -9.83 7.76 -4.76
CA ASN A 17 -10.94 8.14 -5.62
C ASN A 17 -11.43 6.91 -6.39
N THR A 18 -12.48 7.06 -7.17
CA THR A 18 -13.03 5.99 -8.01
C THR A 18 -13.07 6.43 -9.47
N SER A 19 -12.76 5.50 -10.37
CA SER A 19 -12.89 5.63 -11.81
C SER A 19 -13.87 4.60 -12.34
N THR A 20 -14.63 4.94 -13.39
CA THR A 20 -15.56 3.99 -14.05
C THR A 20 -14.86 2.94 -14.90
N ARG A 21 -13.55 3.10 -15.16
CA ARG A 21 -12.75 2.08 -15.86
C ARG A 21 -12.60 0.86 -14.97
N ARG A 22 -12.86 -0.34 -15.52
CA ARG A 22 -12.73 -1.60 -14.80
C ARG A 22 -11.34 -2.20 -14.99
N LEU A 23 -10.88 -2.90 -13.96
CA LEU A 23 -9.62 -3.63 -14.00
C LEU A 23 -9.78 -4.93 -14.79
N PRO A 24 -8.71 -5.40 -15.47
CA PRO A 24 -8.68 -6.73 -16.07
C PRO A 24 -9.07 -7.83 -15.07
N GLY A 25 -10.04 -8.68 -15.44
CA GLY A 25 -10.57 -9.75 -14.58
C GLY A 25 -11.72 -9.32 -13.65
N PHE A 26 -12.14 -8.05 -13.71
CA PHE A 26 -13.26 -7.50 -12.93
C PHE A 26 -14.30 -6.78 -13.81
N GLU A 27 -14.38 -7.12 -15.10
CA GLU A 27 -15.20 -6.44 -16.10
C GLU A 27 -16.71 -6.54 -15.83
N TYR A 28 -17.14 -7.58 -15.13
CA TYR A 28 -18.56 -7.91 -14.94
C TYR A 28 -19.03 -7.85 -13.47
N ASN A 29 -18.11 -7.71 -12.52
CA ASN A 29 -18.39 -7.79 -11.08
C ASN A 29 -17.86 -6.56 -10.30
N SER A 30 -17.58 -5.46 -11.00
CA SER A 30 -17.10 -4.20 -10.41
C SER A 30 -17.77 -2.99 -11.07
N SER A 31 -18.00 -1.95 -10.28
CA SER A 31 -18.46 -0.63 -10.76
C SER A 31 -17.34 0.19 -11.40
N GLY A 32 -16.08 -0.25 -11.26
CA GLY A 32 -14.92 0.49 -11.73
C GLY A 32 -13.62 0.11 -11.03
N THR A 33 -12.79 1.11 -10.74
CA THR A 33 -11.51 0.97 -10.06
C THR A 33 -11.42 1.99 -8.94
N ILE A 34 -11.04 1.54 -7.75
CA ILE A 34 -10.60 2.39 -6.65
C ILE A 34 -9.11 2.69 -6.88
N ILE A 35 -8.76 3.97 -6.93
CA ILE A 35 -7.38 4.44 -7.07
C ILE A 35 -6.96 5.02 -5.74
N ILE A 36 -6.01 4.37 -5.08
CA ILE A 36 -5.45 4.80 -3.80
C ILE A 36 -4.17 5.56 -4.10
N THR A 37 -4.05 6.79 -3.59
CA THR A 37 -2.84 7.60 -3.67
C THR A 37 -2.20 7.73 -2.30
N TYR A 38 -0.93 7.33 -2.22
CA TYR A 38 -0.07 7.58 -1.06
C TYR A 38 0.95 8.66 -1.41
N SER A 39 1.12 9.62 -0.52
CA SER A 39 2.09 10.71 -0.67
C SER A 39 2.86 10.92 0.61
N PHE A 40 4.18 10.84 0.52
CA PHE A 40 5.12 11.10 1.60
C PHE A 40 6.10 12.17 1.14
N PRO A 41 6.20 13.32 1.82
CA PRO A 41 7.28 14.25 1.57
C PRO A 41 8.60 13.72 2.16
N ASN A 42 9.71 14.34 1.76
CA ASN A 42 11.00 14.12 2.41
C ASN A 42 10.91 14.51 3.90
N GLY A 43 11.78 13.93 4.72
CA GLY A 43 11.81 14.23 6.15
C GLY A 43 13.08 13.77 6.82
N ILE A 44 13.03 13.75 8.16
CA ILE A 44 14.13 13.31 9.02
C ILE A 44 13.72 12.02 9.73
N GLN A 45 14.66 11.07 9.80
CA GLN A 45 14.45 9.81 10.47
C GLN A 45 14.34 10.00 11.98
N ASN A 46 13.31 9.39 12.60
CA ASN A 46 13.14 9.37 14.04
C ASN A 46 13.80 8.11 14.65
N GLU A 47 13.69 7.96 15.97
CA GLU A 47 14.27 6.84 16.72
C GLU A 47 13.76 5.44 16.30
N SER A 48 12.63 5.35 15.59
CA SER A 48 12.09 4.09 15.08
C SER A 48 12.59 3.70 13.68
N HIS A 49 13.44 4.53 13.07
CA HIS A 49 14.01 4.29 11.74
C HIS A 49 15.47 3.84 11.83
N PRO A 50 16.04 3.24 10.75
CA PRO A 50 17.38 2.66 10.77
C PRO A 50 18.52 3.66 11.05
N ASN A 51 18.36 4.94 10.67
CA ASN A 51 19.37 5.97 10.86
C ASN A 51 18.77 7.24 11.49
N PRO A 52 18.47 7.28 12.79
CA PRO A 52 17.89 8.45 13.45
C PRO A 52 18.69 9.74 13.18
N GLY A 53 17.99 10.85 12.95
CA GLY A 53 18.58 12.16 12.63
C GLY A 53 19.04 12.33 11.17
N LYS A 54 19.17 11.26 10.37
CA LYS A 54 19.48 11.38 8.93
C LYS A 54 18.23 11.73 8.11
N PRO A 55 18.39 12.42 6.97
CA PRO A 55 17.28 12.62 6.05
C PRO A 55 16.79 11.30 5.46
N TYR A 56 15.52 11.27 5.07
CA TYR A 56 14.98 10.27 4.16
C TYR A 56 14.27 10.92 2.97
N TYR A 57 14.22 10.22 1.84
CA TYR A 57 13.47 10.63 0.67
C TYR A 57 12.05 10.07 0.68
N GLY A 58 11.09 10.96 0.47
CA GLY A 58 9.68 10.64 0.38
C GLY A 58 9.32 9.91 -0.92
N THR A 59 8.03 9.71 -1.14
CA THR A 59 7.54 8.96 -2.30
C THR A 59 6.10 9.32 -2.65
N ASN A 60 5.74 9.12 -3.92
CA ASN A 60 4.35 9.12 -4.37
C ASN A 60 4.06 7.77 -5.04
N ARG A 61 2.96 7.14 -4.64
CA ARG A 61 2.55 5.82 -5.12
C ARG A 61 1.06 5.78 -5.38
N GLU A 62 0.69 5.07 -6.42
CA GLU A 62 -0.69 4.70 -6.69
C GLU A 62 -0.86 3.19 -6.57
N ALA A 63 -2.04 2.78 -6.11
CA ALA A 63 -2.46 1.40 -6.07
C ALA A 63 -3.91 1.25 -6.49
N PHE A 64 -4.24 0.09 -7.04
CA PHE A 64 -5.53 -0.16 -7.68
C PHE A 64 -6.26 -1.34 -7.06
N LEU A 65 -7.54 -1.13 -6.73
CA LEU A 65 -8.47 -2.17 -6.30
C LEU A 65 -9.71 -2.14 -7.20
N PRO A 66 -10.40 -3.27 -7.43
CA PRO A 66 -11.70 -3.24 -8.07
C PRO A 66 -12.71 -2.52 -7.18
N ASP A 67 -13.56 -1.69 -7.77
CA ASP A 67 -14.67 -1.06 -7.05
C ASP A 67 -15.87 -2.02 -6.90
N ASN A 68 -15.70 -3.03 -6.04
CA ASN A 68 -16.72 -4.00 -5.64
C ASN A 68 -16.67 -4.25 -4.12
N SER A 69 -17.46 -5.21 -3.61
CA SER A 69 -17.51 -5.54 -2.18
C SER A 69 -16.13 -5.88 -1.59
N ASP A 70 -15.39 -6.74 -2.28
CA ASP A 70 -14.14 -7.31 -1.78
C ASP A 70 -13.03 -6.26 -1.85
N GLY A 71 -12.95 -5.50 -2.94
CA GLY A 71 -12.02 -4.38 -3.07
C GLY A 71 -12.29 -3.27 -2.05
N ARG A 72 -13.56 -2.96 -1.74
CA ARG A 72 -13.92 -2.01 -0.68
C ARG A 72 -13.60 -2.54 0.72
N HIS A 73 -13.69 -3.84 0.94
CA HIS A 73 -13.25 -4.45 2.18
C HIS A 73 -11.73 -4.31 2.36
N VAL A 74 -10.96 -4.66 1.33
CA VAL A 74 -9.49 -4.47 1.32
C VAL A 74 -9.13 -3.00 1.53
N LEU A 75 -9.82 -2.05 0.90
CA LEU A 75 -9.59 -0.62 1.11
C LEU A 75 -9.67 -0.23 2.60
N LYS A 76 -10.71 -0.68 3.32
CA LYS A 76 -10.87 -0.37 4.76
C LYS A 76 -9.74 -0.94 5.60
N LEU A 77 -9.30 -2.16 5.27
CA LEU A 77 -8.15 -2.78 5.95
C LEU A 77 -6.85 -2.01 5.67
N LEU A 78 -6.63 -1.55 4.44
CA LEU A 78 -5.49 -0.71 4.10
C LEU A 78 -5.54 0.66 4.79
N GLU A 79 -6.72 1.28 4.93
CA GLU A 79 -6.89 2.51 5.70
C GLU A 79 -6.52 2.29 7.17
N LYS A 80 -6.98 1.19 7.79
CA LYS A 80 -6.60 0.80 9.16
C LYS A 80 -5.11 0.54 9.28
N ALA A 81 -4.51 -0.20 8.35
CA ALA A 81 -3.08 -0.46 8.28
C ALA A 81 -2.26 0.85 8.19
N PHE A 82 -2.74 1.81 7.40
CA PHE A 82 -2.10 3.12 7.24
C PHE A 82 -2.17 3.93 8.55
N GLN A 83 -3.31 3.94 9.23
CA GLN A 83 -3.47 4.57 10.55
C GLN A 83 -2.54 3.95 11.61
N LEU A 84 -2.36 2.63 11.56
CA LEU A 84 -1.42 1.89 12.39
C LEU A 84 0.03 1.99 11.90
N ARG A 85 0.32 2.83 10.91
CA ARG A 85 1.67 3.09 10.38
C ARG A 85 2.38 1.83 9.84
N GLN A 86 1.61 0.91 9.26
CA GLN A 86 2.09 -0.40 8.83
C GLN A 86 2.24 -0.58 7.30
N ILE A 87 1.76 0.35 6.46
CA ILE A 87 1.85 0.22 4.98
C ILE A 87 3.26 0.47 4.47
N PHE A 88 3.94 1.49 5.01
CA PHE A 88 5.29 1.87 4.61
C PHE A 88 6.27 1.82 5.80
N THR A 89 7.56 1.91 5.48
CA THR A 89 8.68 2.06 6.42
C THR A 89 9.75 2.97 5.79
N VAL A 90 10.77 3.34 6.56
CA VAL A 90 12.01 3.94 6.03
C VAL A 90 13.09 2.87 6.02
N GLY A 91 13.73 2.68 4.87
CA GLY A 91 14.79 1.68 4.74
C GLY A 91 15.38 1.64 3.34
N GLN A 92 15.85 0.46 2.95
CA GLN A 92 16.39 0.20 1.63
C GLN A 92 15.29 -0.20 0.64
N SER A 93 15.33 0.38 -0.55
CA SER A 93 14.56 -0.10 -1.69
C SER A 93 15.02 -1.49 -2.11
N ARG A 94 14.14 -2.49 -2.07
CA ARG A 94 14.48 -3.84 -2.58
C ARG A 94 14.76 -3.84 -4.08
N THR A 95 14.15 -2.94 -4.85
CA THR A 95 14.26 -2.91 -6.31
C THR A 95 15.44 -2.09 -6.82
N THR A 96 15.79 -1.01 -6.12
CA THR A 96 16.83 -0.07 -6.59
C THR A 96 18.09 -0.06 -5.70
N GLY A 97 18.05 -0.67 -4.51
CA GLY A 97 19.14 -0.64 -3.54
C GLY A 97 19.35 0.70 -2.84
N TYR A 98 18.50 1.71 -3.10
CA TYR A 98 18.63 3.02 -2.45
C TYR A 98 18.21 2.96 -0.99
N ASP A 99 19.10 3.45 -0.11
CA ASP A 99 18.85 3.59 1.32
C ASP A 99 18.21 4.92 1.70
N ASN A 100 17.65 4.95 2.92
CA ASN A 100 17.00 6.13 3.50
C ASN A 100 15.84 6.64 2.63
N ILE A 101 14.99 5.73 2.16
CA ILE A 101 13.79 6.09 1.41
C ILE A 101 12.53 5.52 2.07
N VAL A 102 11.39 6.12 1.77
CA VAL A 102 10.09 5.52 2.07
C VAL A 102 9.84 4.35 1.12
N THR A 103 9.65 3.15 1.68
CA THR A 103 9.44 1.89 0.94
C THR A 103 8.27 1.10 1.53
N TRP A 104 7.72 0.16 0.74
CA TRP A 104 6.64 -0.73 1.18
C TRP A 104 7.07 -1.62 2.35
N ASN A 105 6.12 -1.95 3.23
CA ASN A 105 6.36 -2.73 4.45
C ASN A 105 5.62 -4.08 4.42
N ASP A 106 5.92 -4.91 3.41
CA ASP A 106 5.42 -6.28 3.24
C ASP A 106 3.88 -6.42 3.17
N ILE A 107 3.18 -5.39 2.68
CA ILE A 107 1.79 -5.48 2.21
C ILE A 107 1.79 -5.16 0.73
N HIS A 108 1.51 -6.16 -0.10
CA HIS A 108 1.57 -6.01 -1.54
C HIS A 108 0.43 -5.14 -2.04
N HIS A 109 0.79 -4.22 -2.94
CA HIS A 109 -0.15 -3.35 -3.63
C HIS A 109 -0.06 -3.62 -5.12
N LYS A 110 -1.20 -3.54 -5.80
CA LYS A 110 -1.24 -3.51 -7.27
C LYS A 110 -0.95 -2.11 -7.76
N THR A 111 0.29 -1.84 -8.13
CA THR A 111 0.77 -0.54 -8.61
C THR A 111 0.63 -0.36 -10.12
N ASN A 112 0.07 -1.35 -10.82
CA ASN A 112 -0.21 -1.29 -12.24
C ASN A 112 -1.64 -1.79 -12.52
N ILE A 113 -2.28 -1.26 -13.56
CA ILE A 113 -3.60 -1.76 -13.99
C ILE A 113 -3.45 -3.03 -14.82
N HIS A 114 -2.38 -3.14 -15.60
CA HIS A 114 -2.15 -4.24 -16.55
C HIS A 114 -0.86 -5.00 -16.24
N GLY A 115 -0.62 -6.07 -17.00
CA GLY A 115 0.62 -6.86 -16.95
C GLY A 115 0.61 -8.01 -15.94
N GLY A 116 -0.55 -8.28 -15.31
CA GLY A 116 -0.74 -9.43 -14.42
C GLY A 116 0.14 -9.39 -13.17
N MET A 117 0.24 -10.54 -12.50
CA MET A 117 0.99 -10.68 -11.25
C MET A 117 2.45 -10.23 -11.36
N GLU A 118 3.12 -10.59 -12.46
CA GLU A 118 4.55 -10.32 -12.71
C GLU A 118 4.88 -8.81 -12.75
N ASN A 119 3.92 -7.99 -13.17
CA ASN A 119 4.09 -6.54 -13.28
C ASN A 119 3.33 -5.77 -12.19
N PHE A 120 3.02 -6.42 -11.07
CA PHE A 120 2.25 -5.84 -9.96
C PHE A 120 0.90 -5.28 -10.41
N GLY A 121 0.27 -5.92 -11.40
CA GLY A 121 -0.99 -5.49 -11.99
C GLY A 121 -2.03 -6.59 -12.13
N TYR A 122 -3.04 -6.32 -12.95
CA TYR A 122 -4.16 -7.22 -13.22
C TYR A 122 -4.08 -7.79 -14.66
N PRO A 123 -4.70 -8.94 -14.94
CA PRO A 123 -5.50 -9.78 -14.01
C PRO A 123 -4.63 -10.53 -13.01
N ASP A 124 -5.14 -10.68 -11.79
CA ASP A 124 -4.56 -11.53 -10.74
C ASP A 124 -5.69 -12.02 -9.83
N PRO A 125 -6.24 -13.21 -10.09
CA PRO A 125 -7.42 -13.70 -9.37
C PRO A 125 -7.14 -14.02 -7.90
N THR A 126 -5.86 -14.10 -7.49
CA THR A 126 -5.47 -14.47 -6.12
C THR A 126 -5.20 -13.26 -5.21
N TYR A 127 -5.04 -12.08 -5.79
CA TYR A 127 -4.50 -10.92 -5.09
C TYR A 127 -5.34 -10.49 -3.89
N LEU A 128 -6.67 -10.38 -4.05
CA LEU A 128 -7.54 -9.90 -2.96
C LEU A 128 -7.49 -10.83 -1.74
N ASN A 129 -7.32 -12.13 -1.92
CA ASN A 129 -7.14 -13.06 -0.80
C ASN A 129 -5.76 -12.91 -0.17
N ARG A 130 -4.70 -12.90 -0.98
CA ARG A 130 -3.31 -12.76 -0.48
C ARG A 130 -3.10 -11.48 0.33
N VAL A 131 -3.61 -10.33 -0.14
CA VAL A 131 -3.43 -9.06 0.58
C VAL A 131 -4.18 -9.07 1.93
N GLN A 132 -5.34 -9.74 2.01
CA GLN A 132 -6.04 -9.92 3.29
C GLN A 132 -5.26 -10.81 4.25
N GLU A 133 -4.63 -11.88 3.76
CA GLU A 133 -3.75 -12.74 4.57
C GLU A 133 -2.53 -11.96 5.09
N GLU A 134 -1.91 -11.12 4.27
CA GLU A 134 -0.79 -10.25 4.66
C GLU A 134 -1.20 -9.23 5.73
N LEU A 135 -2.39 -8.63 5.58
CA LEU A 135 -2.96 -7.70 6.55
C LEU A 135 -3.28 -8.41 7.87
N ALA A 136 -3.89 -9.59 7.81
CA ALA A 136 -4.19 -10.41 9.00
C ALA A 136 -2.91 -10.84 9.73
N ALA A 137 -1.85 -11.23 9.01
CA ALA A 137 -0.54 -11.56 9.58
C ALA A 137 0.11 -10.38 10.32
N LYS A 138 -0.28 -9.15 9.98
CA LYS A 138 0.10 -7.89 10.63
C LYS A 138 -0.87 -7.44 11.74
N GLY A 139 -1.85 -8.28 12.06
CA GLY A 139 -2.86 -8.01 13.10
C GLY A 139 -3.95 -7.04 12.66
N ILE A 140 -4.13 -6.84 11.35
CA ILE A 140 -5.14 -5.94 10.78
C ILE A 140 -6.33 -6.78 10.32
N MET A 141 -7.44 -6.64 11.05
CA MET A 141 -8.73 -7.33 10.82
C MET A 141 -9.88 -6.34 10.88
#